data_AF-A0A4Z1BFI3-F1
#
_entry.id   AF-A0A4Z1BFI3-F1
#
_cell.length_a   1.000
_cell.length_b   1.000
_cell.length_c   1.000
_cell.angle_alpha   90.00
_cell.angle_beta   90.00
_cell.angle_gamma   90.00
#
_symmetry.space_group_name_H-M   'P 1'
#
loop_
_entity.id
_entity.type
_entity.pdbx_description
1 polymer ?
#
loop_
_entity_poly.entity_id
_entity_poly.type
_entity_poly.pdbx_seq_one_letter_code
_entity_poly.pdbx_strand_id
1 'polypeptide(L)'
;MSSQSQWKTSTGFILASAGSAIGLGAMWKFPYMAGIYGGGAFLLLFLLFTIFVGFPLLIMEFTVGKMGRTYTTQIYSKLTGKKWLNIIGWNGNLAVFILFGFYSVIGGWIIIYIGNVILQMLSIEKASLTQINFEKIISNPWLTVLGQGIFILLTMIIVMMGVEKGLEKASKVMMPLLFIFLIIVVVKSLTLDGALDGVRYILQPRMEDISMKGVLFALGQSFFTLSLGTTGMITYASYAPKAMTIKSSAISIVIMNILVSVLAGLAIFPALKTFGYAPQEGPGLLFKVLPLVFSQMGFGTVFYFIFLILFLFAALTSSISLLELNVSNFTKNDNTKRKSVAFVASILVFIISIPATLSFGSLSGLKFGAGTIFDNMDFLVSNILMPLGALGTTLVVGQLLDKDTLKESFGRDKFKFFAPWYFLIKYIMPVVIILVFIVQLF
;
A
#
# COMPACT_ATOMS: atom_id res chain seq x y z
N MET A 1 -15.73 -1.20 31.32
CA MET A 1 -16.11 -0.02 30.52
C MET A 1 -15.01 0.26 29.51
N SER A 2 -15.39 0.38 28.23
CA SER A 2 -14.60 0.53 26.98
C SER A 2 -13.05 0.61 27.04
N SER A 3 -12.37 -0.48 26.70
CA SER A 3 -10.92 -0.49 26.40
C SER A 3 -10.61 -0.80 24.93
N GLN A 4 -11.59 -0.71 24.04
CA GLN A 4 -11.35 -0.82 22.60
C GLN A 4 -10.72 0.48 22.10
N SER A 5 -9.59 0.37 21.42
CA SER A 5 -9.01 1.50 20.71
C SER A 5 -10.04 2.05 19.69
N GLN A 6 -10.26 3.36 19.70
CA GLN A 6 -11.14 4.13 18.81
C GLN A 6 -10.39 5.36 18.29
N TRP A 7 -10.54 5.65 17.00
CA TRP A 7 -10.10 6.92 16.45
C TRP A 7 -10.86 8.07 17.13
N LYS A 8 -10.15 9.14 17.51
CA LYS A 8 -10.77 10.27 18.20
C LYS A 8 -11.60 11.16 17.28
N THR A 9 -11.18 11.29 16.02
CA THR A 9 -11.79 12.19 15.05
C THR A 9 -11.98 11.50 13.69
N SER A 10 -12.97 11.95 12.92
CA SER A 10 -13.16 11.47 11.54
C SER A 10 -11.96 11.82 10.65
N THR A 11 -11.35 12.98 10.87
CA THR A 11 -10.11 13.38 10.17
C THR A 11 -8.95 12.46 10.52
N GLY A 12 -8.83 12.05 11.79
CA GLY A 12 -7.83 11.08 12.23
C GLY A 12 -7.97 9.74 11.55
N PHE A 13 -9.21 9.23 11.45
CA PHE A 13 -9.51 8.03 10.67
C PHE A 13 -9.13 8.20 9.19
N ILE A 14 -9.57 9.28 8.53
CA ILE A 14 -9.29 9.51 7.10
C ILE A 14 -7.78 9.54 6.85
N LEU A 15 -7.03 10.28 7.66
CA LEU A 15 -5.58 10.41 7.49
C LEU A 15 -4.84 9.12 7.80
N ALA A 16 -5.29 8.33 8.78
CA ALA A 16 -4.70 7.02 9.05
C ALA A 16 -4.99 6.03 7.91
N SER A 17 -6.23 5.96 7.43
CA SER A 17 -6.59 5.12 6.27
C SER A 17 -5.90 5.60 5.00
N ALA A 18 -5.77 6.90 4.79
CA ALA A 18 -5.00 7.46 3.69
C ALA A 18 -3.52 7.12 3.81
N GLY A 19 -2.90 7.24 4.98
CA GLY A 19 -1.52 6.81 5.22
C GLY A 19 -1.32 5.30 5.04
N SER A 20 -2.34 4.48 5.29
CA SER A 20 -2.31 3.06 4.96
C SER A 20 -2.35 2.82 3.44
N ALA A 21 -3.18 3.57 2.70
CA ALA A 21 -3.33 3.45 1.25
C ALA A 21 -2.18 4.13 0.46
N ILE A 22 -1.58 5.18 1.02
CA ILE A 22 -0.54 5.99 0.39
C ILE A 22 0.80 5.60 1.00
N GLY A 23 1.30 4.45 0.55
CA GLY A 23 2.61 3.93 0.93
C GLY A 23 3.40 3.52 -0.31
N LEU A 24 4.10 2.39 -0.20
CA LEU A 24 4.89 1.83 -1.31
C LEU A 24 4.04 1.52 -2.55
N GLY A 25 2.75 1.19 -2.38
CA GLY A 25 1.86 0.93 -3.52
C GLY A 25 1.76 2.13 -4.47
N ALA A 26 1.49 3.31 -3.92
CA ALA A 26 1.30 4.52 -4.72
C ALA A 26 2.64 5.11 -5.19
N MET A 27 3.65 5.17 -4.33
CA MET A 27 4.91 5.86 -4.63
C MET A 27 5.95 5.00 -5.35
N TRP A 28 5.98 3.69 -5.07
CA TRP A 28 7.00 2.79 -5.60
C TRP A 28 6.43 1.81 -6.62
N LYS A 29 5.33 1.11 -6.29
CA LYS A 29 4.76 0.06 -7.15
C LYS A 29 4.18 0.62 -8.43
N PHE A 30 3.36 1.67 -8.32
CA PHE A 30 2.69 2.26 -9.48
C PHE A 30 3.67 2.72 -10.58
N PRO A 31 4.72 3.52 -10.30
CA PRO A 31 5.61 3.99 -11.36
C PRO A 31 6.28 2.88 -12.15
N TYR A 32 6.84 1.85 -11.50
CA TYR A 32 7.53 0.80 -12.25
C TYR A 32 6.55 -0.09 -13.03
N MET A 33 5.34 -0.33 -12.49
CA MET A 33 4.30 -1.08 -13.21
C MET A 33 3.81 -0.31 -14.45
N ALA A 34 3.59 1.00 -14.32
CA ALA A 34 3.26 1.84 -15.46
C ALA A 34 4.43 1.88 -16.48
N GLY A 35 5.67 1.84 -16.00
CA GLY A 35 6.87 1.73 -16.83
C GLY A 35 6.88 0.48 -17.71
N ILE A 36 6.55 -0.67 -17.13
CA ILE A 36 6.53 -1.97 -17.80
C ILE A 36 5.32 -2.13 -18.73
N TYR A 37 4.13 -1.64 -18.35
CA TYR A 37 2.86 -1.99 -19.00
C TYR A 37 2.22 -0.86 -19.83
N GLY A 38 2.99 -0.16 -20.66
CA GLY A 38 2.42 0.78 -21.65
C GLY A 38 2.10 2.19 -21.12
N GLY A 39 2.66 2.58 -19.98
CA GLY A 39 2.66 3.96 -19.49
C GLY A 39 1.26 4.54 -19.30
N GLY A 40 0.88 5.51 -20.15
CA GLY A 40 -0.43 6.16 -20.08
C GLY A 40 -1.62 5.22 -20.23
N ALA A 41 -1.48 4.10 -20.95
CA ALA A 41 -2.55 3.11 -21.08
C ALA A 41 -2.77 2.37 -19.74
N PHE A 42 -1.69 1.99 -19.06
CA PHE A 42 -1.75 1.44 -17.71
C PHE A 42 -2.36 2.43 -16.72
N LEU A 43 -1.91 3.70 -16.77
CA LEU A 43 -2.46 4.76 -15.92
C LEU A 43 -3.98 4.90 -16.13
N LEU A 44 -4.45 4.93 -17.38
CA LEU A 44 -5.89 5.03 -17.66
C LEU A 44 -6.67 3.84 -17.07
N LEU A 45 -6.21 2.61 -17.30
CA LEU A 45 -6.86 1.43 -16.72
C LEU A 45 -6.82 1.45 -15.19
N PHE A 46 -5.69 1.81 -14.60
CA PHE A 46 -5.54 1.96 -13.16
C PHE A 46 -6.55 2.98 -12.59
N LEU A 47 -6.73 4.12 -13.25
CA LEU A 47 -7.72 5.14 -12.84
C LEU A 47 -9.15 4.59 -12.94
N LEU A 48 -9.48 3.94 -14.06
CA LEU A 48 -10.80 3.34 -14.26
C LEU A 48 -11.08 2.26 -13.21
N PHE A 49 -10.16 1.34 -12.98
CA PHE A 49 -10.32 0.30 -11.96
C PHE A 49 -10.39 0.89 -10.55
N THR A 50 -9.61 1.91 -10.24
CA THR A 50 -9.65 2.58 -8.93
C THR A 50 -10.97 3.29 -8.68
N ILE A 51 -11.55 3.92 -9.70
CA ILE A 51 -12.83 4.64 -9.57
C ILE A 51 -14.03 3.69 -9.61
N PHE A 52 -14.03 2.70 -10.50
CA PHE A 52 -15.21 1.86 -10.76
C PHE A 52 -15.21 0.53 -10.01
N VAL A 53 -14.06 0.07 -9.51
CA VAL A 53 -13.93 -1.18 -8.74
C VAL A 53 -13.42 -0.88 -7.33
N GLY A 54 -12.25 -0.24 -7.22
CA GLY A 54 -11.61 0.04 -5.95
C GLY A 54 -12.46 0.89 -5.00
N PHE A 55 -12.98 2.02 -5.48
CA PHE A 55 -13.80 2.93 -4.68
C PHE A 55 -15.09 2.28 -4.14
N PRO A 56 -15.91 1.58 -4.94
CA PRO A 56 -17.05 0.84 -4.42
C PRO A 56 -16.70 -0.23 -3.37
N LEU A 57 -15.61 -0.99 -3.59
CA LEU A 57 -15.13 -1.99 -2.65
C LEU A 57 -14.61 -1.36 -1.35
N LEU A 58 -13.98 -0.17 -1.42
CA LEU A 58 -13.57 0.58 -0.24
C LEU A 58 -14.77 1.00 0.61
N ILE A 59 -15.85 1.51 -0.02
CA ILE A 59 -17.10 1.81 0.67
C ILE A 59 -17.66 0.55 1.34
N MET A 60 -17.61 -0.59 0.66
CA MET A 60 -18.05 -1.88 1.20
C MET A 60 -17.24 -2.27 2.44
N GLU A 61 -15.91 -2.26 2.38
CA GLU A 61 -15.07 -2.60 3.54
C GLU A 61 -15.30 -1.66 4.73
N PHE A 62 -15.43 -0.35 4.48
CA PHE A 62 -15.76 0.60 5.54
C PHE A 62 -17.12 0.35 6.16
N THR A 63 -18.11 -0.02 5.34
CA THR A 63 -19.45 -0.38 5.81
C THR A 63 -19.40 -1.60 6.72
N VAL A 64 -18.75 -2.67 6.27
CA VAL A 64 -18.58 -3.91 7.04
C VAL A 64 -17.86 -3.64 8.36
N GLY A 65 -16.75 -2.90 8.33
CA GLY A 65 -15.99 -2.56 9.54
C GLY A 65 -16.82 -1.75 10.54
N LYS A 66 -17.50 -0.70 10.05
CA LYS A 66 -18.31 0.19 10.89
C LYS A 66 -19.51 -0.51 11.52
N MET A 67 -20.13 -1.45 10.81
CA MET A 67 -21.23 -2.28 11.34
C MET A 67 -20.72 -3.32 12.33
N GLY A 68 -19.61 -4.00 12.00
CA GLY A 68 -19.10 -5.11 12.78
C GLY A 68 -18.41 -4.70 14.10
N ARG A 69 -17.63 -3.61 14.10
CA ARG A 69 -16.93 -3.08 15.30
C ARG A 69 -16.23 -4.16 16.13
N THR A 70 -15.55 -5.07 15.44
CA THR A 70 -14.79 -6.16 16.05
C THR A 70 -13.64 -6.53 15.12
N TYR A 71 -12.73 -7.37 15.59
CA TYR A 71 -11.61 -7.87 14.82
C TYR A 71 -12.08 -8.78 13.66
N THR A 72 -11.32 -8.77 12.56
CA THR A 72 -11.76 -9.31 11.27
C THR A 72 -11.95 -10.83 11.25
N THR A 73 -11.23 -11.58 12.08
CA THR A 73 -11.42 -13.05 12.19
C THR A 73 -12.72 -13.47 12.89
N GLN A 74 -13.54 -12.52 13.37
CA GLN A 74 -14.89 -12.79 13.89
C GLN A 74 -16.00 -12.00 13.18
N ILE A 75 -15.64 -10.97 12.40
CA ILE A 75 -16.60 -9.95 11.94
C ILE A 75 -17.76 -10.52 11.13
N TYR A 76 -17.48 -11.49 10.25
CA TYR A 76 -18.50 -12.08 9.38
C TYR A 76 -19.53 -12.90 10.17
N SER A 77 -19.08 -13.70 11.14
CA SER A 77 -19.99 -14.44 12.01
C SER A 77 -20.86 -13.52 12.88
N LYS A 78 -20.31 -12.38 13.31
CA LYS A 78 -21.06 -11.38 14.08
C LYS A 78 -22.16 -10.73 13.25
N LEU A 79 -21.91 -10.47 11.96
CA LEU A 79 -22.86 -9.82 11.07
C LEU A 79 -23.91 -10.78 10.47
N THR A 80 -23.58 -12.07 10.33
CA THR A 80 -24.42 -13.03 9.59
C THR A 80 -24.95 -14.19 10.45
N GLY A 81 -24.42 -14.39 11.66
CA GLY A 81 -24.64 -15.58 12.47
C GLY A 81 -23.87 -16.83 12.00
N LYS A 82 -23.21 -16.82 10.84
CA LYS A 82 -22.56 -17.99 10.23
C LYS A 82 -21.06 -18.02 10.55
N LYS A 83 -20.64 -18.93 11.44
CA LYS A 83 -19.24 -19.05 11.91
C LYS A 83 -18.23 -19.36 10.80
N TRP A 84 -18.59 -20.17 9.81
CA TRP A 84 -17.68 -20.60 8.75
C TRP A 84 -17.20 -19.44 7.85
N LEU A 85 -17.97 -18.35 7.74
CA LEU A 85 -17.58 -17.16 6.97
C LEU A 85 -16.39 -16.40 7.57
N ASN A 86 -16.02 -16.68 8.82
CA ASN A 86 -14.82 -16.10 9.43
C ASN A 86 -13.53 -16.49 8.69
N ILE A 87 -13.57 -17.52 7.83
CA ILE A 87 -12.45 -17.87 6.94
C ILE A 87 -12.02 -16.68 6.06
N ILE A 88 -12.95 -15.80 5.68
CA ILE A 88 -12.64 -14.59 4.90
C ILE A 88 -11.73 -13.64 5.71
N GLY A 89 -11.99 -13.51 7.02
CA GLY A 89 -11.14 -12.74 7.92
C GLY A 89 -9.77 -13.38 8.15
N TRP A 90 -9.70 -14.71 8.22
CA TRP A 90 -8.43 -15.44 8.31
C TRP A 90 -7.61 -15.37 7.01
N ASN A 91 -8.27 -15.38 5.85
CA ASN A 91 -7.62 -15.10 4.57
C ASN A 91 -6.98 -13.71 4.58
N GLY A 92 -7.72 -12.67 5.01
CA GLY A 92 -7.18 -11.32 5.17
C GLY A 92 -5.99 -11.27 6.14
N ASN A 93 -6.10 -11.95 7.28
CA ASN A 93 -5.00 -12.06 8.26
C ASN A 93 -3.73 -12.68 7.67
N LEU A 94 -3.85 -13.78 6.92
CA LEU A 94 -2.73 -14.41 6.25
C LEU A 94 -2.14 -13.49 5.15
N ALA A 95 -3.02 -12.83 4.39
CA ALA A 95 -2.62 -11.90 3.33
C ALA A 95 -1.75 -10.77 3.88
N VAL A 96 -2.18 -10.08 4.95
CA VAL A 96 -1.39 -8.98 5.54
C VAL A 96 -0.09 -9.45 6.19
N PHE A 97 -0.04 -10.69 6.70
CA PHE A 97 1.16 -11.27 7.29
C PHE A 97 2.25 -11.47 6.23
N ILE A 98 1.89 -12.08 5.10
CA ILE A 98 2.79 -12.28 3.94
C ILE A 98 3.13 -10.94 3.29
N LEU A 99 2.13 -10.06 3.14
CA LEU A 99 2.29 -8.70 2.60
C LEU A 99 3.32 -7.92 3.39
N PHE A 100 3.23 -7.91 4.72
CA PHE A 100 4.21 -7.21 5.55
C PHE A 100 5.61 -7.77 5.36
N GLY A 101 5.74 -9.08 5.14
CA GLY A 101 6.99 -9.74 4.81
C GLY A 101 7.69 -9.09 3.60
N PHE A 102 7.09 -9.10 2.42
CA PHE A 102 7.75 -8.51 1.24
C PHE A 102 7.74 -6.98 1.25
N TYR A 103 6.75 -6.34 1.87
CA TYR A 103 6.70 -4.88 2.05
C TYR A 103 7.89 -4.38 2.88
N SER A 104 8.32 -5.15 3.88
CA SER A 104 9.46 -4.82 4.73
C SER A 104 10.81 -4.83 4.00
N VAL A 105 10.92 -5.54 2.87
CA VAL A 105 12.13 -5.56 2.03
C VAL A 105 12.42 -4.14 1.52
N ILE A 106 11.41 -3.54 0.90
CA ILE A 106 11.47 -2.20 0.33
C ILE A 106 11.57 -1.14 1.44
N GLY A 107 10.86 -1.35 2.56
CA GLY A 107 11.03 -0.53 3.77
C GLY A 107 12.48 -0.54 4.28
N GLY A 108 13.14 -1.70 4.22
CA GLY A 108 14.56 -1.85 4.53
C GLY A 108 15.48 -1.09 3.57
N TRP A 109 15.16 -1.04 2.27
CA TRP A 109 15.90 -0.21 1.31
C TRP A 109 15.83 1.26 1.67
N ILE A 110 14.67 1.77 2.09
CA ILE A 110 14.54 3.16 2.55
C ILE A 110 15.46 3.42 3.75
N ILE A 111 15.50 2.52 4.75
CA ILE A 111 16.40 2.62 5.91
C ILE A 111 17.87 2.68 5.48
N ILE A 112 18.29 1.82 4.55
CA ILE A 112 19.67 1.78 4.06
C ILE A 112 20.04 3.08 3.34
N TYR A 113 19.15 3.59 2.48
CA TYR A 113 19.36 4.84 1.77
C TYR A 113 19.44 6.03 2.72
N ILE A 114 18.62 6.07 3.78
CA ILE A 114 18.73 7.07 4.85
C ILE A 114 20.12 7.00 5.50
N GLY A 115 20.59 5.79 5.83
CA GLY A 115 21.91 5.56 6.41
C GLY A 115 23.03 6.10 5.52
N ASN A 116 23.01 5.77 4.23
CA ASN A 116 24.00 6.26 3.26
C ASN A 116 24.00 7.79 3.19
N VAL A 117 22.82 8.42 3.12
CA VAL A 117 22.72 9.88 3.07
C VAL A 117 23.22 10.55 4.35
N ILE A 118 22.98 9.94 5.52
CA ILE A 118 23.54 10.42 6.80
C ILE A 118 25.07 10.36 6.78
N LEU A 119 25.65 9.24 6.33
CA LEU A 119 27.11 9.09 6.24
C LEU A 119 27.74 10.12 5.29
N GLN A 120 27.06 10.46 4.19
CA GLN A 120 27.46 11.53 3.28
C GLN A 120 27.38 12.91 3.96
N MET A 121 26.28 13.23 4.66
CA MET A 121 26.12 14.50 5.38
C MET A 121 27.14 14.68 6.49
N LEU A 122 27.56 13.59 7.14
CA LEU A 122 28.62 13.58 8.15
C LEU A 122 30.04 13.59 7.56
N SER A 123 30.17 13.62 6.22
CA SER A 123 31.45 13.54 5.51
C SER A 123 32.29 12.29 5.84
N ILE A 124 31.64 11.23 6.35
CA ILE A 124 32.26 9.93 6.63
C ILE A 124 32.43 9.17 5.31
N GLU A 125 31.45 9.30 4.40
CA GLU A 125 31.52 8.76 3.05
C GLU A 125 31.64 9.91 2.04
N LYS A 126 32.67 9.88 1.19
CA LYS A 126 32.90 10.90 0.15
C LYS A 126 32.01 10.72 -1.09
N ALA A 127 31.24 9.63 -1.14
CA ALA A 127 30.44 9.30 -2.30
C ALA A 127 29.26 10.26 -2.44
N SER A 128 29.08 10.87 -3.61
CA SER A 128 27.92 11.73 -3.89
C SER A 128 26.65 10.90 -4.11
N LEU A 129 25.48 11.56 -4.10
CA LEU A 129 24.20 10.91 -4.44
C LEU A 129 24.24 10.16 -5.78
N THR A 130 25.05 10.64 -6.73
CA THR A 130 25.23 10.04 -8.05
C THR A 130 26.02 8.73 -8.05
N GLN A 131 26.68 8.40 -6.95
CA GLN A 131 27.52 7.21 -6.80
C GLN A 131 26.80 6.09 -6.03
N ILE A 132 25.56 6.32 -5.57
CA ILE A 132 24.75 5.29 -4.91
C ILE A 132 24.37 4.23 -5.94
N ASN A 133 24.90 3.02 -5.78
CA ASN A 133 24.62 1.88 -6.65
C ASN A 133 23.57 0.97 -6.01
N PHE A 134 22.37 0.97 -6.59
CA PHE A 134 21.23 0.21 -6.07
C PHE A 134 21.49 -1.30 -6.04
N GLU A 135 22.02 -1.85 -7.13
CA GLU A 135 22.29 -3.28 -7.32
C GLU A 135 23.29 -3.80 -6.30
N LYS A 136 24.36 -3.05 -6.04
CA LYS A 136 25.36 -3.35 -5.00
C LYS A 136 24.73 -3.35 -3.61
N ILE A 137 23.77 -2.46 -3.35
CA ILE A 137 23.06 -2.42 -2.07
C ILE A 137 22.17 -3.65 -1.92
N ILE A 138 21.29 -3.93 -2.88
CA ILE A 138 20.30 -5.02 -2.76
C ILE A 138 20.91 -6.42 -2.84
N SER A 139 22.12 -6.54 -3.39
CA SER A 139 22.87 -7.80 -3.43
C SER A 139 23.64 -8.10 -2.15
N ASN A 140 23.81 -7.14 -1.24
CA ASN A 140 24.51 -7.34 0.02
C ASN A 140 23.58 -7.93 1.09
N PRO A 141 23.71 -9.23 1.43
CA PRO A 141 22.74 -9.93 2.27
C PRO A 141 22.67 -9.37 3.70
N TRP A 142 23.81 -8.99 4.28
CA TRP A 142 23.87 -8.46 5.64
C TRP A 142 23.21 -7.10 5.72
N LEU A 143 23.52 -6.22 4.77
CA LEU A 143 22.97 -4.87 4.73
C LEU A 143 21.45 -4.89 4.53
N THR A 144 20.95 -5.70 3.59
CA THR A 144 19.52 -5.77 3.30
C THR A 144 18.71 -6.42 4.42
N VAL A 145 19.20 -7.49 5.03
CA VAL A 145 18.54 -8.15 6.16
C VAL A 145 18.54 -7.25 7.40
N LEU A 146 19.63 -6.52 7.66
CA LEU A 146 19.68 -5.54 8.74
C LEU A 146 18.70 -4.39 8.52
N GLY A 147 18.68 -3.80 7.32
CA GLY A 147 17.74 -2.72 6.98
C GLY A 147 16.28 -3.15 7.15
N GLN A 148 15.94 -4.36 6.67
CA GLN A 148 14.62 -4.97 6.86
C GLN A 148 14.30 -5.18 8.35
N GLY A 149 15.24 -5.73 9.12
CA GLY A 149 15.08 -5.95 10.56
C GLY A 149 14.81 -4.65 11.32
N ILE A 150 15.51 -3.56 10.98
CA ILE A 150 15.28 -2.23 11.55
C ILE A 150 13.87 -1.73 11.18
N PHE A 151 13.45 -1.86 9.92
CA PHE A 151 12.12 -1.43 9.49
C PHE A 151 10.99 -2.17 10.24
N ILE A 152 11.12 -3.49 10.40
CA ILE A 152 10.17 -4.31 11.17
C ILE A 152 10.20 -3.92 12.64
N LEU A 153 11.38 -3.71 13.22
CA LEU A 153 11.54 -3.27 14.61
C LEU A 153 10.84 -1.95 14.88
N LEU A 154 11.00 -0.95 14.00
CA LEU A 154 10.31 0.34 14.10
C LEU A 154 8.79 0.16 14.05
N THR A 155 8.31 -0.65 13.11
CA THR A 155 6.87 -0.97 12.98
C THR A 155 6.34 -1.64 14.26
N MET A 156 7.08 -2.62 14.78
CA MET A 156 6.75 -3.37 16.00
C MET A 156 6.64 -2.44 17.21
N ILE A 157 7.62 -1.57 17.43
CA ILE A 157 7.64 -0.62 18.56
C ILE A 157 6.40 0.27 18.51
N ILE A 158 6.06 0.81 17.34
CA ILE A 158 4.89 1.70 17.19
C ILE A 158 3.59 0.94 17.50
N VAL A 159 3.42 -0.28 17.00
CA VAL A 159 2.23 -1.10 17.27
C VAL A 159 2.14 -1.51 18.75
N MET A 160 3.26 -1.81 19.41
CA MET A 160 3.31 -2.10 20.84
C MET A 160 2.87 -0.92 21.72
N MET A 161 3.16 0.31 21.28
CA MET A 161 2.77 1.54 21.97
C MET A 161 1.29 1.91 21.75
N GLY A 162 0.63 1.27 20.78
CA GLY A 162 -0.75 1.55 20.39
C GLY A 162 -0.84 2.67 19.36
N VAL A 163 -1.77 2.51 18.42
CA VAL A 163 -1.85 3.29 17.18
C VAL A 163 -2.45 4.69 17.39
N GLU A 164 -3.22 4.92 18.46
CA GLU A 164 -4.21 6.00 18.52
C GLU A 164 -3.66 7.41 18.76
N LYS A 165 -2.64 7.60 19.61
CA LYS A 165 -2.22 8.96 20.03
C LYS A 165 -1.09 9.52 19.17
N GLY A 166 -0.12 8.69 18.78
CA GLY A 166 1.07 9.13 18.03
C GLY A 166 0.83 9.22 16.53
N LEU A 167 0.16 8.20 15.96
CA LEU A 167 0.03 8.08 14.50
C LEU A 167 -0.87 9.16 13.91
N GLU A 168 -2.00 9.47 14.56
CA GLU A 168 -2.91 10.52 14.09
C GLU A 168 -2.21 11.88 14.02
N LYS A 169 -1.44 12.25 15.04
CA LYS A 169 -0.72 13.54 15.09
C LYS A 169 0.40 13.59 14.05
N ALA A 170 1.17 12.52 13.92
CA ALA A 170 2.25 12.46 12.94
C ALA A 170 1.70 12.50 11.51
N SER A 171 0.63 11.75 11.20
CA SER A 171 0.03 11.70 9.86
C SER A 171 -0.51 13.04 9.40
N LYS A 172 -1.06 13.86 10.32
CA LYS A 172 -1.53 15.23 10.02
C LYS A 172 -0.42 16.16 9.51
N VAL A 173 0.83 15.89 9.86
CA VAL A 173 1.99 16.72 9.48
C VAL A 173 2.74 16.09 8.32
N MET A 174 3.06 14.80 8.43
CA MET A 174 3.93 14.11 7.49
C MET A 174 3.27 13.90 6.12
N MET A 175 1.96 13.64 6.06
CA MET A 175 1.28 13.43 4.77
C MET A 175 1.24 14.69 3.89
N PRO A 176 0.85 15.88 4.40
CA PRO A 176 0.97 17.11 3.63
C PRO A 176 2.42 17.43 3.24
N LEU A 177 3.39 17.23 4.14
CA LEU A 177 4.80 17.47 3.82
C LEU A 177 5.31 16.55 2.71
N LEU A 178 4.94 15.26 2.73
CA LEU A 178 5.27 14.33 1.66
C LEU A 178 4.72 14.82 0.32
N PHE A 179 3.47 15.28 0.29
CA PHE A 179 2.85 15.82 -0.92
C PHE A 179 3.57 17.06 -1.44
N ILE A 180 3.94 17.99 -0.55
CA ILE A 180 4.72 19.19 -0.90
C ILE A 180 6.08 18.78 -1.50
N PHE A 181 6.79 17.83 -0.87
CA PHE A 181 8.08 17.37 -1.36
C PHE A 181 7.96 16.64 -2.69
N LEU A 182 6.91 15.85 -2.91
CA LEU A 182 6.64 15.25 -4.22
C LEU A 182 6.45 16.32 -5.30
N ILE A 183 5.71 17.40 -5.03
CA ILE A 183 5.57 18.51 -5.97
C ILE A 183 6.91 19.15 -6.28
N ILE A 184 7.75 19.40 -5.27
CA ILE A 184 9.10 19.96 -5.46
C ILE A 184 9.92 19.08 -6.41
N VAL A 185 9.89 17.77 -6.19
CA VAL A 185 10.62 16.81 -7.05
C VAL A 185 10.04 16.79 -8.46
N VAL A 186 8.71 16.80 -8.62
CA VAL A 186 8.05 16.85 -9.94
C VAL A 186 8.48 18.11 -10.68
N VAL A 187 8.42 19.28 -10.05
CA VAL A 187 8.86 20.54 -10.65
C VAL A 187 10.31 20.43 -11.10
N LYS A 188 11.21 19.91 -10.26
CA LYS A 188 12.61 19.73 -10.65
C LYS A 188 12.76 18.74 -11.82
N SER A 189 12.07 17.60 -11.77
CA SER A 189 12.13 16.56 -12.80
C SER A 189 11.67 17.09 -14.15
N LEU A 190 10.64 17.94 -14.17
CA LEU A 190 10.13 18.59 -15.39
C LEU A 190 11.07 19.63 -16.00
N THR A 191 12.04 20.14 -15.24
CA THR A 191 13.06 21.08 -15.76
C THR A 191 14.27 20.39 -16.37
N LEU A 192 14.37 19.06 -16.31
CA LEU A 192 15.50 18.31 -16.84
C LEU A 192 15.42 18.14 -18.36
N ASP A 193 16.58 18.03 -19.01
CA ASP A 193 16.65 17.83 -20.45
C ASP A 193 16.02 16.49 -20.87
N GLY A 194 15.07 16.55 -21.81
CA GLY A 194 14.32 15.37 -22.22
C GLY A 194 13.11 15.03 -21.35
N ALA A 195 12.76 15.88 -20.38
CA ALA A 195 11.59 15.70 -19.50
C ALA A 195 10.29 15.39 -20.24
N LEU A 196 10.05 16.07 -21.38
CA LEU A 196 8.82 15.90 -22.15
C LEU A 196 8.65 14.48 -22.70
N ASP A 197 9.73 13.76 -23.00
CA ASP A 197 9.65 12.37 -23.45
C ASP A 197 9.18 11.46 -22.31
N GLY A 198 9.66 11.69 -21.09
CA GLY A 198 9.18 10.99 -19.90
C GLY A 198 7.73 11.31 -19.56
N VAL A 199 7.31 12.58 -19.67
CA VAL A 199 5.91 12.98 -19.51
C VAL A 199 5.01 12.28 -20.53
N ARG A 200 5.40 12.29 -21.81
CA ARG A 200 4.68 11.55 -22.86
C ARG A 200 4.65 10.07 -22.55
N TYR A 201 5.75 9.49 -22.07
CA TYR A 201 5.80 8.07 -21.74
C TYR A 201 4.74 7.69 -20.70
N ILE A 202 4.60 8.46 -19.61
CA ILE A 202 3.68 8.12 -18.50
C ILE A 202 2.23 8.59 -18.72
N LEU A 203 2.00 9.62 -19.55
CA LEU A 203 0.66 10.19 -19.75
C LEU A 203 0.01 9.83 -21.10
N GLN A 204 0.78 9.63 -22.17
CA GLN A 204 0.23 9.30 -23.48
C GLN A 204 -0.21 7.83 -23.52
N PRO A 205 -1.49 7.52 -23.76
CA PRO A 205 -1.96 6.14 -23.79
C PRO A 205 -1.43 5.39 -25.00
N ARG A 206 -0.63 4.35 -24.78
CA ARG A 206 -0.17 3.42 -25.81
C ARG A 206 -0.95 2.12 -25.69
N MET A 207 -2.11 2.05 -26.34
CA MET A 207 -3.00 0.89 -26.28
C MET A 207 -2.38 -0.35 -26.92
N GLU A 208 -1.44 -0.18 -27.85
CA GLU A 208 -0.70 -1.28 -28.49
C GLU A 208 0.25 -1.99 -27.51
N ASP A 209 0.71 -1.29 -26.47
CA ASP A 209 1.64 -1.81 -25.47
C ASP A 209 0.93 -2.54 -24.31
N ILE A 210 -0.41 -2.52 -24.28
CA ILE A 210 -1.18 -3.10 -23.17
C ILE A 210 -1.59 -4.54 -23.45
N SER A 211 -0.88 -5.47 -22.80
CA SER A 211 -1.23 -6.88 -22.81
C SER A 211 -2.37 -7.19 -21.82
N MET A 212 -3.00 -8.35 -21.96
CA MET A 212 -3.96 -8.86 -20.96
C MET A 212 -3.33 -8.90 -19.55
N LYS A 213 -2.04 -9.25 -19.45
CA LYS A 213 -1.30 -9.18 -18.19
C LYS A 213 -1.25 -7.74 -17.65
N GLY A 214 -1.00 -6.75 -18.48
CA GLY A 214 -1.01 -5.33 -18.11
C GLY A 214 -2.37 -4.88 -17.56
N VAL A 215 -3.48 -5.33 -18.15
CA VAL A 215 -4.85 -5.07 -17.65
C VAL A 215 -5.03 -5.65 -16.24
N LEU A 216 -4.65 -6.91 -16.03
CA LEU A 216 -4.75 -7.57 -14.73
C LEU A 216 -3.87 -6.90 -13.67
N PHE A 217 -2.67 -6.49 -14.05
CA PHE A 217 -1.77 -5.78 -13.15
C PHE A 217 -2.30 -4.38 -12.79
N ALA A 218 -2.94 -3.66 -13.71
CA ALA A 218 -3.57 -2.37 -13.40
C ALA A 218 -4.70 -2.53 -12.38
N LEU A 219 -5.48 -3.60 -12.49
CA LEU A 219 -6.51 -3.92 -11.52
C LEU A 219 -5.93 -4.36 -10.17
N GLY A 220 -4.97 -5.28 -10.17
CA GLY A 220 -4.28 -5.72 -8.94
C GLY A 220 -3.59 -4.54 -8.23
N GLN A 221 -3.02 -3.61 -9.00
CA GLN A 221 -2.46 -2.37 -8.48
C GLN A 221 -3.51 -1.50 -7.79
N SER A 222 -4.73 -1.44 -8.31
CA SER A 222 -5.85 -0.73 -7.66
C SER A 222 -6.22 -1.35 -6.30
N PHE A 223 -6.26 -2.68 -6.21
CA PHE A 223 -6.52 -3.38 -4.96
C PHE A 223 -5.38 -3.16 -3.96
N PHE A 224 -4.14 -3.32 -4.42
CA PHE A 224 -2.95 -3.15 -3.62
C PHE A 224 -2.87 -1.75 -3.02
N THR A 225 -3.02 -0.72 -3.87
CA THR A 225 -2.85 0.66 -3.43
C THR A 225 -3.96 1.11 -2.49
N LEU A 226 -5.19 0.62 -2.62
CA LEU A 226 -6.27 0.91 -1.69
C LEU A 226 -6.35 -0.05 -0.50
N SER A 227 -5.42 -1.01 -0.39
CA SER A 227 -5.40 -2.06 0.64
C SER A 227 -6.70 -2.88 0.72
N LEU A 228 -7.26 -3.23 -0.43
CA LEU A 228 -8.55 -3.94 -0.54
C LEU A 228 -8.38 -5.45 -0.54
N GLY A 229 -9.34 -6.17 0.02
CA GLY A 229 -9.39 -7.64 0.03
C GLY A 229 -8.53 -8.29 1.12
N THR A 230 -7.78 -7.52 1.91
CA THR A 230 -6.99 -8.02 3.04
C THR A 230 -7.64 -7.80 4.40
N THR A 231 -8.89 -7.30 4.41
CA THR A 231 -9.61 -6.86 5.61
C THR A 231 -8.92 -5.72 6.39
N GLY A 232 -7.92 -5.07 5.78
CA GLY A 232 -7.21 -3.89 6.29
C GLY A 232 -8.16 -2.72 6.58
N MET A 233 -8.90 -2.31 5.55
CA MET A 233 -9.81 -1.17 5.64
C MET A 233 -11.04 -1.48 6.52
N ILE A 234 -11.48 -2.74 6.56
CA ILE A 234 -12.46 -3.24 7.54
C ILE A 234 -11.96 -3.02 8.98
N THR A 235 -10.72 -3.39 9.28
CA THR A 235 -10.12 -3.24 10.61
C THR A 235 -10.10 -1.78 11.04
N TYR A 236 -9.63 -0.89 10.17
CA TYR A 236 -9.57 0.55 10.47
C TYR A 236 -10.97 1.13 10.70
N ALA A 237 -11.93 0.75 9.87
CA ALA A 237 -13.31 1.21 10.00
C ALA A 237 -14.02 0.65 11.26
N SER A 238 -13.56 -0.48 11.80
CA SER A 238 -14.07 -1.03 13.06
C SER A 238 -13.74 -0.14 14.28
N TYR A 239 -12.68 0.65 14.18
CA TYR A 239 -12.26 1.64 15.18
C TYR A 239 -12.82 3.04 14.93
N ALA A 240 -13.60 3.23 13.85
CA ALA A 240 -14.03 4.56 13.44
C ALA A 240 -15.13 5.14 14.36
N PRO A 241 -15.17 6.48 14.53
CA PRO A 241 -16.23 7.14 15.29
C PRO A 241 -17.60 6.83 14.68
N LYS A 242 -18.65 6.74 15.53
CA LYS A 242 -20.04 6.55 15.05
C LYS A 242 -20.45 7.58 13.99
N ALA A 243 -19.98 8.82 14.14
CA ALA A 243 -20.26 9.93 13.24
C ALA A 243 -19.48 9.91 11.91
N MET A 244 -18.61 8.91 11.67
CA MET A 244 -17.86 8.80 10.41
C MET A 244 -18.78 8.77 9.19
N THR A 245 -18.45 9.62 8.21
CA THR A 245 -19.03 9.65 6.87
C THR A 245 -18.29 8.67 5.95
N ILE A 246 -18.91 7.54 5.61
CA ILE A 246 -18.27 6.46 4.85
C ILE A 246 -17.85 6.95 3.46
N LYS A 247 -18.77 7.57 2.73
CA LYS A 247 -18.58 8.00 1.33
C LYS A 247 -17.52 9.09 1.26
N SER A 248 -17.66 10.14 2.06
CA SER A 248 -16.71 11.26 2.02
C SER A 248 -15.29 10.82 2.40
N SER A 249 -15.15 9.92 3.37
CA SER A 249 -13.84 9.35 3.71
C SER A 249 -13.25 8.55 2.56
N ALA A 250 -14.03 7.68 1.92
CA ALA A 250 -13.58 6.88 0.80
C ALA A 250 -13.16 7.75 -0.41
N ILE A 251 -13.93 8.80 -0.73
CA ILE A 251 -13.59 9.74 -1.81
C ILE A 251 -12.24 10.41 -1.55
N SER A 252 -12.03 10.95 -0.34
CA SER A 252 -10.79 11.63 0.01
C SER A 252 -9.58 10.69 -0.12
N ILE A 253 -9.69 9.45 0.35
CA ILE A 253 -8.61 8.45 0.27
C ILE A 253 -8.28 8.12 -1.18
N VAL A 254 -9.30 7.85 -2.01
CA VAL A 254 -9.12 7.52 -3.43
C VAL A 254 -8.48 8.68 -4.21
N ILE A 255 -8.95 9.92 -3.99
CA ILE A 255 -8.37 11.09 -4.66
C ILE A 255 -6.91 11.29 -4.24
N MET A 256 -6.61 11.27 -2.94
CA MET A 256 -5.23 11.43 -2.46
C MET A 256 -4.32 10.32 -3.00
N ASN A 257 -4.81 9.09 -3.07
CA ASN A 257 -4.07 7.96 -3.63
C ASN A 257 -3.74 8.16 -5.11
N ILE A 258 -4.74 8.49 -5.94
CA ILE A 258 -4.54 8.77 -7.36
C ILE A 258 -3.55 9.91 -7.56
N LEU A 259 -3.70 11.01 -6.83
CA LEU A 259 -2.80 12.17 -6.94
C LEU A 259 -1.36 11.78 -6.62
N VAL A 260 -1.12 11.04 -5.53
CA VAL A 260 0.23 10.62 -5.16
C VAL A 260 0.82 9.64 -6.19
N SER A 261 0.03 8.70 -6.73
CA SER A 261 0.50 7.80 -7.80
C SER A 261 0.93 8.56 -9.05
N VAL A 262 0.12 9.52 -9.51
CA VAL A 262 0.45 10.33 -10.68
C VAL A 262 1.69 11.20 -10.42
N LEU A 263 1.76 11.86 -9.26
CA LEU A 263 2.93 12.66 -8.88
C LEU A 263 4.21 11.82 -8.76
N ALA A 264 4.13 10.60 -8.21
CA ALA A 264 5.27 9.70 -8.15
C ALA A 264 5.76 9.29 -9.55
N GLY A 265 4.84 9.04 -10.48
CA GLY A 265 5.18 8.85 -11.89
C GLY A 265 5.89 10.07 -12.49
N LEU A 266 5.32 11.26 -12.30
CA LEU A 266 5.92 12.52 -12.80
C LEU A 266 7.22 12.92 -12.10
N ALA A 267 7.50 12.40 -10.90
CA ALA A 267 8.77 12.61 -10.22
C ALA A 267 9.91 11.81 -10.90
N ILE A 268 9.59 10.62 -11.41
CA ILE A 268 10.58 9.65 -11.93
C ILE A 268 10.72 9.76 -13.45
N PHE A 269 9.62 9.69 -14.19
CA PHE A 269 9.66 9.48 -15.65
C PHE A 269 10.33 10.60 -16.44
N PRO A 270 10.09 11.89 -16.14
CA PRO A 270 10.77 12.99 -16.85
C PRO A 270 12.30 12.93 -16.74
N ALA A 271 12.82 12.40 -15.63
CA ALA A 271 14.26 12.32 -15.38
C ALA A 271 14.98 11.16 -16.10
N LEU A 272 14.23 10.18 -16.64
CA LEU A 272 14.82 8.93 -17.15
C LEU A 272 15.80 9.15 -18.29
N LYS A 273 15.40 9.95 -19.29
CA LYS A 273 16.23 10.21 -20.47
C LYS A 273 17.51 10.96 -20.09
N THR A 274 17.40 11.96 -19.22
CA THR A 274 18.55 12.74 -18.72
C THR A 274 19.62 11.86 -18.08
N PHE A 275 19.19 10.84 -17.34
CA PHE A 275 20.08 9.96 -16.58
C PHE A 275 20.32 8.59 -17.25
N GLY A 276 19.82 8.38 -18.47
CA GLY A 276 20.07 7.17 -19.24
C GLY A 276 19.39 5.90 -18.69
N TYR A 277 18.26 6.03 -17.98
CA TYR A 277 17.51 4.88 -17.48
C TYR A 277 16.36 4.48 -18.42
N ALA A 278 16.13 3.17 -18.53
CA ALA A 278 14.94 2.65 -19.19
C ALA A 278 13.71 2.72 -18.26
N PRO A 279 12.50 2.93 -18.78
CA PRO A 279 11.27 2.86 -17.99
C PRO A 279 11.00 1.50 -17.33
N GLN A 280 11.60 0.42 -17.84
CA GLN A 280 11.34 -0.97 -17.44
C GLN A 280 12.39 -1.54 -16.45
N GLU A 281 13.16 -0.69 -15.76
CA GLU A 281 14.17 -1.07 -14.75
C GLU A 281 13.60 -1.77 -13.50
N GLY A 282 12.28 -1.96 -13.45
CA GLY A 282 11.61 -2.75 -12.43
C GLY A 282 11.62 -2.09 -11.04
N PRO A 283 11.62 -2.90 -9.97
CA PRO A 283 11.39 -2.42 -8.60
C PRO A 283 12.44 -1.41 -8.08
N GLY A 284 13.62 -1.34 -8.68
CA GLY A 284 14.67 -0.42 -8.26
C GLY A 284 14.53 1.01 -8.78
N LEU A 285 13.63 1.26 -9.73
CA LEU A 285 13.63 2.49 -10.53
C LEU A 285 13.61 3.77 -9.69
N LEU A 286 12.74 3.85 -8.67
CA LEU A 286 12.67 4.99 -7.77
C LEU A 286 14.00 5.25 -7.03
N PHE A 287 14.65 4.19 -6.56
CA PHE A 287 15.89 4.24 -5.79
C PHE A 287 17.12 4.56 -6.63
N LYS A 288 17.05 4.34 -7.95
CA LYS A 288 18.09 4.73 -8.91
C LYS A 288 17.95 6.20 -9.35
N VAL A 289 16.71 6.61 -9.66
CA VAL A 289 16.45 7.90 -10.32
C VAL A 289 16.39 9.07 -9.34
N LEU A 290 15.70 8.92 -8.21
CA LEU A 290 15.49 10.04 -7.29
C LEU A 290 16.80 10.63 -6.72
N PRO A 291 17.82 9.86 -6.29
CA PRO A 291 19.10 10.44 -5.87
C PRO A 291 19.69 11.38 -6.92
N LEU A 292 19.54 11.04 -8.20
CA LEU A 292 20.05 11.84 -9.31
C LEU A 292 19.26 13.13 -9.51
N VAL A 293 17.92 13.07 -9.45
CA VAL A 293 17.07 14.27 -9.51
C VAL A 293 17.43 15.25 -8.40
N PHE A 294 17.58 14.76 -7.17
CA PHE A 294 17.97 15.60 -6.04
C PHE A 294 19.40 16.12 -6.18
N SER A 295 20.32 15.37 -6.77
CA SER A 295 21.70 15.85 -7.00
C SER A 295 21.78 17.08 -7.92
N GLN A 296 20.75 17.31 -8.73
CA GLN A 296 20.62 18.50 -9.59
C GLN A 296 20.02 19.72 -8.88
N MET A 297 19.76 19.65 -7.56
CA MET A 297 19.18 20.72 -6.75
C MET A 297 20.21 21.34 -5.82
N GLY A 298 20.10 22.64 -5.56
CA GLY A 298 20.80 23.27 -4.43
C GLY A 298 20.37 22.60 -3.12
N PHE A 299 21.35 22.26 -2.26
CA PHE A 299 21.13 21.47 -1.03
C PHE A 299 20.47 20.09 -1.27
N GLY A 300 20.67 19.50 -2.45
CA GLY A 300 20.06 18.25 -2.90
C GLY A 300 20.10 17.11 -1.88
N THR A 301 21.23 16.89 -1.21
CA THR A 301 21.39 15.86 -0.17
C THR A 301 20.43 16.05 1.01
N VAL A 302 20.23 17.30 1.45
CA VAL A 302 19.30 17.61 2.55
C VAL A 302 17.85 17.40 2.12
N PHE A 303 17.49 17.85 0.92
CA PHE A 303 16.15 17.63 0.37
C PHE A 303 15.86 16.14 0.18
N TYR A 304 16.85 15.37 -0.29
CA TYR A 304 16.71 13.92 -0.45
C TYR A 304 16.56 13.22 0.89
N PHE A 305 17.35 13.61 1.89
CA PHE A 305 17.22 13.09 3.25
C PHE A 305 15.80 13.31 3.80
N ILE A 306 15.27 14.54 3.71
CA ILE A 306 13.92 14.85 4.19
C ILE A 306 12.88 14.04 3.41
N PHE A 307 13.02 13.94 2.09
CA PHE A 307 12.14 13.11 1.27
C PHE A 307 12.16 11.64 1.72
N LEU A 308 13.33 11.06 1.99
CA LEU A 308 13.45 9.69 2.47
C LEU A 308 12.81 9.50 3.85
N ILE A 309 12.90 10.47 4.75
CA ILE A 309 12.21 10.42 6.05
C ILE A 309 10.69 10.46 5.87
N LEU A 310 10.18 11.30 4.98
CA LEU A 310 8.75 11.38 4.65
C LEU A 310 8.28 10.09 3.96
N PHE A 311 9.11 9.52 3.08
CA PHE A 311 8.85 8.26 2.42
C PHE A 311 8.86 7.09 3.40
N LEU A 312 9.82 7.04 4.33
CA LEU A 312 9.87 6.08 5.42
C LEU A 312 8.61 6.19 6.28
N PHE A 313 8.18 7.40 6.61
CA PHE A 313 6.96 7.59 7.38
C PHE A 313 5.72 7.01 6.67
N ALA A 314 5.57 7.27 5.37
CA ALA A 314 4.49 6.68 4.57
C ALA A 314 4.59 5.16 4.45
N ALA A 315 5.81 4.62 4.36
CA ALA A 315 6.01 3.18 4.42
C ALA A 315 5.61 2.59 5.79
N LEU A 316 5.99 3.28 6.88
CA LEU A 316 5.66 2.88 8.25
C LEU A 316 4.16 2.94 8.52
N THR A 317 3.43 3.94 8.02
CA THR A 317 1.96 4.03 8.23
C THR A 317 1.25 2.81 7.66
N SER A 318 1.63 2.35 6.46
CA SER A 318 1.10 1.11 5.89
C SER A 318 1.56 -0.12 6.67
N SER A 319 2.84 -0.24 7.06
CA SER A 319 3.31 -1.43 7.79
C SER A 319 2.68 -1.56 9.17
N ILE A 320 2.42 -0.44 9.85
CA ILE A 320 1.65 -0.39 11.11
C ILE A 320 0.25 -0.97 10.88
N SER A 321 -0.43 -0.62 9.78
CA SER A 321 -1.72 -1.19 9.41
C SER A 321 -1.68 -2.72 9.27
N LEU A 322 -0.68 -3.22 8.55
CA LEU A 322 -0.51 -4.65 8.28
C LEU A 322 -0.23 -5.45 9.56
N LEU A 323 0.61 -4.92 10.45
CA LEU A 323 0.92 -5.56 11.73
C LEU A 323 -0.24 -5.43 12.73
N GLU A 324 -0.88 -4.26 12.82
CA GLU A 324 -2.02 -4.02 13.72
C GLU A 324 -3.19 -4.96 13.39
N LEU A 325 -3.43 -5.28 12.12
CA LEU A 325 -4.48 -6.22 11.76
C LEU A 325 -4.24 -7.61 12.36
N ASN A 326 -3.01 -8.13 12.20
CA ASN A 326 -2.61 -9.40 12.83
C ASN A 326 -2.77 -9.31 14.36
N VAL A 327 -2.22 -8.26 14.97
CA VAL A 327 -2.27 -8.09 16.42
C VAL A 327 -3.70 -8.01 16.93
N SER A 328 -4.60 -7.28 16.26
CA SER A 328 -6.01 -7.16 16.64
C SER A 328 -6.75 -8.50 16.62
N ASN A 329 -6.47 -9.33 15.61
CA ASN A 329 -7.11 -10.63 15.43
C ASN A 329 -6.68 -11.65 16.50
N PHE A 330 -5.40 -11.62 16.91
CA PHE A 330 -4.87 -12.53 17.93
C PHE A 330 -5.12 -12.04 19.36
N THR A 331 -5.10 -10.73 19.59
CA THR A 331 -5.44 -10.15 20.90
C THR A 331 -6.92 -10.24 21.20
N LYS A 332 -7.80 -10.25 20.18
CA LYS A 332 -9.26 -10.32 20.35
C LYS A 332 -9.80 -9.23 21.30
N ASN A 333 -9.27 -8.01 21.18
CA ASN A 333 -9.51 -6.86 22.05
C ASN A 333 -8.89 -6.93 23.47
N ASP A 334 -8.06 -7.93 23.75
CA ASP A 334 -7.28 -8.02 24.99
C ASP A 334 -5.95 -7.26 24.85
N ASN A 335 -5.95 -5.99 25.27
CA ASN A 335 -4.76 -5.13 25.19
C ASN A 335 -3.58 -5.63 26.04
N THR A 336 -3.79 -6.51 27.03
CA THR A 336 -2.69 -7.04 27.86
C THR A 336 -1.74 -7.91 27.03
N LYS A 337 -2.27 -8.57 25.99
CA LYS A 337 -1.51 -9.43 25.07
C LYS A 337 -0.82 -8.65 23.95
N ARG A 338 -1.16 -7.37 23.75
CA ARG A 338 -0.72 -6.58 22.58
C ARG A 338 0.78 -6.62 22.38
N LYS A 339 1.55 -6.37 23.43
CA LYS A 339 3.02 -6.35 23.35
C LYS A 339 3.59 -7.72 22.96
N SER A 340 3.13 -8.79 23.61
CA SER A 340 3.58 -10.16 23.32
C SER A 340 3.20 -10.59 21.89
N VAL A 341 1.96 -10.34 21.48
CA VAL A 341 1.47 -10.69 20.13
C VAL A 341 2.21 -9.89 19.05
N ALA A 342 2.42 -8.58 19.25
CA ALA A 342 3.17 -7.75 18.31
C ALA A 342 4.63 -8.21 18.18
N PHE A 343 5.27 -8.60 19.30
CA PHE A 343 6.61 -9.16 19.29
C PHE A 343 6.67 -10.45 18.46
N VAL A 344 5.84 -11.43 18.81
CA VAL A 344 5.83 -12.74 18.14
C VAL A 344 5.50 -12.59 16.66
N ALA A 345 4.47 -11.81 16.30
CA ALA A 345 4.12 -11.56 14.91
C ALA A 345 5.28 -10.92 14.12
N SER A 346 5.99 -9.95 14.72
CA SER A 346 7.11 -9.27 14.06
C SER A 346 8.31 -10.19 13.86
N ILE A 347 8.62 -11.06 14.82
CA ILE A 347 9.68 -12.06 14.69
C ILE A 347 9.33 -13.07 13.58
N LEU A 348 8.09 -13.54 13.54
CA LEU A 348 7.64 -14.46 12.49
C LEU A 348 7.68 -13.80 11.10
N VAL A 349 7.25 -12.54 11.00
CA VAL A 349 7.37 -11.75 9.75
C VAL A 349 8.83 -11.62 9.34
N PHE A 350 9.72 -11.27 10.26
CA PHE A 350 11.15 -11.16 9.97
C PHE A 350 11.70 -12.46 9.38
N ILE A 351 11.46 -13.59 10.05
CA ILE A 351 11.93 -14.91 9.60
C ILE A 351 11.40 -15.27 8.21
N ILE A 352 10.09 -15.16 7.97
CA ILE A 352 9.50 -15.54 6.67
C ILE A 352 9.92 -14.59 5.53
N SER A 353 10.34 -13.37 5.87
CA SER A 353 10.70 -12.33 4.90
C SER A 353 12.17 -12.32 4.48
N ILE A 354 13.07 -12.98 5.23
CA ILE A 354 14.49 -13.08 4.88
C ILE A 354 14.70 -13.66 3.47
N PRO A 355 14.06 -14.79 3.07
CA PRO A 355 14.26 -15.35 1.74
C PRO A 355 13.81 -14.40 0.62
N ALA A 356 12.76 -13.60 0.84
CA ALA A 356 12.33 -12.58 -0.11
C ALA A 356 13.36 -11.47 -0.28
N THR A 357 13.95 -10.99 0.83
CA THR A 357 15.06 -10.02 0.79
C THR A 357 16.25 -10.56 0.02
N LEU A 358 16.68 -11.79 0.34
CA LEU A 358 17.84 -12.41 -0.30
C LEU A 358 17.60 -12.74 -1.77
N SER A 359 16.35 -12.78 -2.24
CA SER A 359 16.01 -13.05 -3.63
C SER A 359 16.41 -11.93 -4.61
N PHE A 360 16.79 -10.76 -4.09
CA PHE A 360 17.42 -9.68 -4.87
C PHE A 360 18.96 -9.81 -4.97
N GLY A 361 19.55 -10.79 -4.27
CA GLY A 361 20.99 -11.02 -4.20
C GLY A 361 21.33 -12.50 -4.29
N SER A 362 21.74 -13.09 -3.16
CA SER A 362 22.24 -14.47 -3.08
C SER A 362 21.23 -15.55 -3.53
N LEU A 363 19.93 -15.30 -3.41
CA LEU A 363 18.87 -16.22 -3.84
C LEU A 363 18.22 -15.82 -5.18
N SER A 364 18.81 -14.89 -5.94
CA SER A 364 18.25 -14.41 -7.21
C SER A 364 18.12 -15.48 -8.29
N GLY A 365 18.93 -16.54 -8.23
CA GLY A 365 18.85 -17.69 -9.12
C GLY A 365 17.68 -18.64 -8.81
N LEU A 366 17.12 -18.60 -7.59
CA LEU A 366 16.02 -19.46 -7.19
C LEU A 366 14.70 -18.88 -7.70
N LYS A 367 14.27 -19.35 -8.87
CA LYS A 367 13.03 -18.94 -9.54
C LYS A 367 12.08 -20.10 -9.72
N PHE A 368 10.80 -19.86 -9.45
CA PHE A 368 9.70 -20.80 -9.66
C PHE A 368 8.39 -20.02 -9.76
N GLY A 369 7.35 -20.60 -10.37
CA GLY A 369 6.03 -19.98 -10.46
C GLY A 369 6.11 -18.56 -11.06
N ALA A 370 5.78 -17.55 -10.23
CA ALA A 370 5.72 -16.15 -10.66
C ALA A 370 7.10 -15.45 -10.80
N GLY A 371 8.20 -16.07 -10.34
CA GLY A 371 9.53 -15.49 -10.43
C GLY A 371 10.42 -15.83 -9.23
N THR A 372 11.06 -14.81 -8.65
CA THR A 372 11.84 -14.93 -7.41
C THR A 372 10.93 -15.22 -6.21
N ILE A 373 11.50 -15.49 -5.04
CA ILE A 373 10.71 -15.64 -3.80
C ILE A 373 9.89 -14.38 -3.51
N PHE A 374 10.47 -13.19 -3.73
CA PHE A 374 9.74 -11.93 -3.61
C PHE A 374 8.53 -11.88 -4.55
N ASP A 375 8.73 -12.22 -5.83
CA ASP A 375 7.65 -12.20 -6.83
C ASP A 375 6.53 -13.18 -6.48
N ASN A 376 6.87 -14.36 -5.96
CA ASN A 376 5.88 -15.35 -5.54
C ASN A 376 5.09 -14.89 -4.30
N MET A 377 5.72 -14.23 -3.34
CA MET A 377 5.03 -13.64 -2.20
C MET A 377 4.08 -12.51 -2.64
N ASP A 378 4.52 -11.63 -3.54
CA ASP A 378 3.67 -10.60 -4.11
C ASP A 378 2.50 -11.20 -4.87
N PHE A 379 2.75 -12.18 -5.75
CA PHE A 379 1.71 -12.86 -6.51
C PHE A 379 0.67 -13.53 -5.61
N LEU A 380 1.12 -14.30 -4.59
CA LEU A 380 0.21 -14.95 -3.66
C LEU A 380 -0.71 -13.95 -2.95
N VAL A 381 -0.20 -12.78 -2.55
CA VAL A 381 -1.04 -11.77 -1.89
C VAL A 381 -1.89 -11.01 -2.91
N SER A 382 -1.26 -10.36 -3.87
CA SER A 382 -1.86 -9.38 -4.79
C SER A 382 -2.81 -10.03 -5.80
N ASN A 383 -2.50 -11.25 -6.24
CA ASN A 383 -3.26 -11.95 -7.28
C ASN A 383 -4.14 -13.09 -6.72
N ILE A 384 -3.86 -13.60 -5.52
CA ILE A 384 -4.67 -14.69 -4.94
C ILE A 384 -5.47 -14.25 -3.72
N LEU A 385 -4.80 -13.95 -2.61
CA LEU A 385 -5.47 -13.73 -1.33
C LEU A 385 -6.33 -12.45 -1.32
N MET A 386 -5.87 -11.36 -1.94
CA MET A 386 -6.62 -10.11 -2.06
C MET A 386 -7.92 -10.29 -2.87
N PRO A 387 -7.90 -10.80 -4.11
CA PRO A 387 -9.12 -11.08 -4.86
C PRO A 387 -10.08 -12.03 -4.15
N LEU A 388 -9.58 -13.11 -3.53
CA LEU A 388 -10.43 -14.04 -2.77
C LEU A 388 -11.11 -13.37 -1.57
N GLY A 389 -10.38 -12.53 -0.83
CA GLY A 389 -10.93 -11.78 0.29
C GLY A 389 -11.97 -10.75 -0.17
N ALA A 390 -11.71 -10.06 -1.26
CA ALA A 390 -12.66 -9.12 -1.87
C ALA A 390 -13.92 -9.84 -2.36
N LEU A 391 -13.79 -10.98 -3.04
CA LEU A 391 -14.91 -11.82 -3.49
C LEU A 391 -15.73 -12.29 -2.30
N GLY A 392 -15.10 -12.87 -1.28
CA GLY A 392 -15.77 -13.34 -0.07
C GLY A 392 -16.56 -12.22 0.61
N THR A 393 -15.94 -11.05 0.78
CA THR A 393 -16.61 -9.88 1.38
C THR A 393 -17.80 -9.42 0.53
N THR A 394 -17.62 -9.35 -0.78
CA THR A 394 -18.66 -8.96 -1.75
C THR A 394 -19.85 -9.91 -1.72
N LEU A 395 -19.61 -11.22 -1.67
CA LEU A 395 -20.67 -12.22 -1.55
C LEU A 395 -21.43 -12.10 -0.23
N VAL A 396 -20.73 -11.87 0.89
CA VAL A 396 -21.39 -11.64 2.17
C VAL A 396 -22.28 -10.39 2.12
N VAL A 397 -21.73 -9.27 1.67
CA VAL A 397 -22.47 -7.99 1.65
C VAL A 397 -23.62 -8.02 0.65
N GLY A 398 -23.41 -8.57 -0.54
CA GLY A 398 -24.41 -8.60 -1.60
C GLY A 398 -25.52 -9.63 -1.39
N GLN A 399 -25.21 -10.78 -0.79
CA GLN A 399 -26.13 -11.93 -0.74
C GLN A 399 -26.63 -12.27 0.67
N LEU A 400 -25.90 -11.92 1.73
CA LEU A 400 -26.24 -12.35 3.10
C LEU A 400 -26.64 -11.21 4.03
N LEU A 401 -26.15 -9.99 3.81
CA LEU A 401 -26.51 -8.84 4.62
C LEU A 401 -27.80 -8.18 4.13
N ASP A 402 -28.61 -7.76 5.10
CA ASP A 402 -29.85 -7.03 4.83
C ASP A 402 -29.58 -5.63 4.24
N LYS A 403 -30.33 -5.29 3.20
CA LYS A 403 -30.15 -4.07 2.42
C LYS A 403 -30.48 -2.81 3.24
N ASP A 404 -31.51 -2.87 4.07
CA ASP A 404 -31.94 -1.70 4.85
C ASP A 404 -30.95 -1.42 5.98
N THR A 405 -30.47 -2.48 6.65
CA THR A 405 -29.37 -2.39 7.63
C THR A 405 -28.11 -1.78 7.01
N LEU A 406 -27.74 -2.20 5.79
CA LEU A 406 -26.62 -1.60 5.05
C LEU A 406 -26.85 -0.12 4.77
N LYS A 407 -28.07 0.26 4.36
CA LYS A 407 -28.42 1.66 4.06
C LYS A 407 -28.36 2.55 5.29
N GLU A 408 -28.84 2.05 6.43
CA GLU A 408 -28.81 2.76 7.71
C GLU A 408 -27.39 3.04 8.21
N SER A 409 -26.42 2.16 7.89
CA SER A 409 -25.02 2.31 8.31
C SER A 409 -24.34 3.59 7.79
N PHE A 410 -24.83 4.15 6.67
CA PHE A 410 -24.38 5.43 6.11
C PHE A 410 -24.83 6.62 6.97
N GLY A 411 -25.89 6.47 7.77
CA GLY A 411 -26.35 7.47 8.73
C GLY A 411 -26.57 8.85 8.11
N ARG A 412 -25.90 9.88 8.65
CA ARG A 412 -25.97 11.27 8.17
C ARG A 412 -25.36 11.46 6.77
N ASP A 413 -24.50 10.54 6.33
CA ASP A 413 -23.88 10.57 5.01
C ASP A 413 -24.81 9.93 3.98
N LYS A 414 -26.01 10.51 3.79
CA LYS A 414 -27.03 10.01 2.87
C LYS A 414 -26.39 9.74 1.50
N PHE A 415 -26.26 8.47 1.15
CA PHE A 415 -25.62 8.08 -0.09
C PHE A 415 -26.68 7.98 -1.18
N LYS A 416 -26.85 9.08 -1.95
CA LYS A 416 -27.81 9.14 -3.07
C LYS A 416 -27.60 8.01 -4.09
N PHE A 417 -26.36 7.52 -4.20
CA PHE A 417 -25.98 6.40 -5.08
C PHE A 417 -25.97 5.04 -4.37
N PHE A 418 -26.64 4.89 -3.23
CA PHE A 418 -26.68 3.61 -2.51
C PHE A 418 -27.25 2.48 -3.36
N ALA A 419 -28.35 2.71 -4.10
CA ALA A 419 -28.96 1.65 -4.91
C ALA A 419 -28.05 1.21 -6.09
N PRO A 420 -27.48 2.12 -6.89
CA PRO A 420 -26.46 1.75 -7.89
C PRO A 420 -25.24 1.06 -7.29
N TRP A 421 -24.73 1.55 -6.16
CA TRP A 421 -23.60 0.93 -5.48
C TRP A 421 -23.94 -0.49 -4.99
N TYR A 422 -25.09 -0.67 -4.34
CA TYR A 422 -25.53 -1.98 -3.86
C TYR A 422 -25.74 -2.96 -5.02
N PHE A 423 -26.30 -2.50 -6.15
CA PHE A 423 -26.42 -3.31 -7.36
C PHE A 423 -25.04 -3.75 -7.88
N LEU A 424 -24.09 -2.81 -7.93
CA LEU A 424 -22.72 -3.08 -8.35
C LEU A 424 -22.03 -4.09 -7.41
N ILE A 425 -22.13 -3.94 -6.08
CA ILE A 425 -21.60 -4.90 -5.11
C ILE A 425 -22.28 -6.25 -5.23
N LYS A 426 -23.61 -6.29 -5.39
CA LYS A 426 -24.37 -7.54 -5.38
C LYS A 426 -24.17 -8.40 -6.63
N TYR A 427 -24.09 -7.77 -7.81
CA TYR A 427 -24.14 -8.46 -9.09
C TYR A 427 -22.87 -8.29 -9.93
N ILE A 428 -22.34 -7.06 -10.03
CA ILE A 428 -21.23 -6.77 -10.97
C ILE A 428 -19.87 -7.16 -10.37
N MET A 429 -19.59 -6.76 -9.12
CA MET A 429 -18.30 -6.98 -8.48
C MET A 429 -17.91 -8.46 -8.35
N PRO A 430 -18.81 -9.39 -7.96
CA PRO A 430 -18.46 -10.81 -7.93
C PRO A 430 -18.00 -11.31 -9.30
N VAL A 431 -18.69 -10.92 -10.37
CA VAL A 431 -18.36 -11.33 -11.74
C VAL A 431 -17.01 -10.74 -12.16
N VAL A 432 -16.79 -9.44 -11.94
CA VAL A 432 -15.51 -8.77 -12.25
C VAL A 432 -14.36 -9.45 -11.51
N ILE A 433 -14.51 -9.70 -10.21
CA ILE A 433 -13.46 -10.33 -9.40
C ILE A 433 -13.21 -11.77 -9.85
N ILE A 434 -14.25 -12.56 -10.15
CA ILE A 434 -14.11 -13.94 -10.65
C ILE A 434 -13.40 -13.97 -12.00
N LEU A 435 -13.81 -13.11 -12.95
CA LEU A 435 -13.17 -13.04 -14.27
C LEU A 435 -11.68 -12.73 -14.13
N VAL A 436 -11.35 -11.77 -13.28
CA VAL A 436 -9.97 -11.36 -13.03
C VAL A 436 -9.18 -12.48 -12.38
N PHE A 437 -9.76 -13.15 -11.40
CA PHE A 437 -9.13 -14.27 -10.71
C PHE A 437 -8.86 -15.43 -11.66
N ILE A 438 -9.79 -15.77 -12.54
CA ILE A 438 -9.62 -16.80 -13.57
C ILE A 438 -8.50 -16.40 -14.52
N VAL A 439 -8.53 -15.19 -15.06
CA VAL A 439 -7.52 -14.74 -16.04
C VAL A 439 -6.13 -14.62 -15.40
N GLN A 440 -6.02 -14.39 -14.10
CA GLN A 440 -4.73 -14.36 -13.39
C GLN A 440 -4.09 -15.75 -13.20
N LEU A 441 -4.87 -16.82 -13.31
CA LEU A 441 -4.40 -18.21 -13.17
C LEU A 441 -3.89 -18.82 -14.49
N PHE A 442 -4.13 -18.15 -15.62
CA PHE A 442 -3.67 -18.54 -16.96
C PHE A 442 -2.66 -17.50 -17.48
#